data_AF-A0A3N5UDQ0-F1
#
_entry.id   AF-A0A3N5UDQ0-F1
#
_cell.length_a   1.000
_cell.length_b   1.000
_cell.length_c   1.000
_cell.angle_alpha   90.00
_cell.angle_beta   90.00
_cell.angle_gamma   90.00
#
_symmetry.space_group_name_H-M   'P 1'
#
loop_
_entity.id
_entity.type
_entity.pdbx_description
1 polymer ?
#
loop_
_entity_poly.entity_id
_entity_poly.type
_entity_poly.pdbx_seq_one_letter_code
_entity_poly.pdbx_strand_id
1 'polypeptide(L)' 'MNIELITYADLESVQGSPGNFKVKVRKRARSIIEDRCTGCGACVENCPVRFEAHTS' A
#
# COMPACT_ATOMS: atom_id res chain seq x y z
N MET A 1 12.45 14.99 -12.47
CA MET A 1 11.07 14.69 -12.03
C MET A 1 11.14 14.39 -10.54
N ASN A 2 10.39 15.10 -9.71
CA ASN A 2 10.47 14.99 -8.24
C ASN A 2 9.07 14.66 -7.69
N ILE A 3 8.67 13.40 -7.81
CA ILE A 3 7.36 12.89 -7.39
C ILE A 3 7.62 11.67 -6.50
N GLU A 4 6.95 11.63 -5.35
CA GLU A 4 6.93 10.47 -4.46
C GLU A 4 5.62 9.69 -4.66
N LEU A 5 5.72 8.36 -4.77
CA LEU A 5 4.56 7.49 -4.94
C LEU A 5 4.32 6.69 -3.64
N ILE A 6 3.22 6.99 -2.95
CA ILE A 6 2.80 6.28 -1.75
C ILE A 6 1.67 5.32 -2.12
N THR A 7 2.00 4.05 -2.37
CA THR A 7 1.01 3.04 -2.79
C THR A 7 0.36 2.34 -1.60
N TYR A 8 -0.83 1.76 -1.83
CA TYR A 8 -1.63 1.06 -0.81
C TYR A 8 -1.86 1.93 0.43
N ALA A 9 -2.24 3.17 0.19
CA ALA A 9 -2.40 4.18 1.23
C ALA A 9 -3.72 4.92 1.09
N ASP A 10 -4.28 5.32 2.23
CA ASP A 10 -5.51 6.10 2.32
C ASP A 10 -5.22 7.51 2.84
N LEU A 11 -5.96 8.48 2.33
CA LEU A 11 -6.00 9.82 2.88
C LEU A 11 -6.91 9.82 4.12
N GLU A 12 -6.34 10.00 5.31
CA GLU A 12 -7.13 10.01 6.56
C GLU A 12 -7.66 11.40 6.90
N SER A 13 -6.87 12.45 6.69
CA SER A 13 -7.32 13.82 6.94
C SER A 13 -6.45 14.84 6.23
N VAL A 14 -7.05 16.01 5.98
CA VAL A 14 -6.38 17.21 5.47
C VAL A 14 -6.76 18.37 6.39
N GLN A 15 -5.74 19.10 6.85
CA GLN A 15 -5.90 20.25 7.74
C GLN A 15 -5.06 21.42 7.21
N GLY A 16 -5.41 22.64 7.63
CA GLY A 16 -4.70 23.86 7.26
C GLY A 16 -5.38 24.63 6.14
N SER A 17 -4.61 25.44 5.43
CA SER A 17 -5.10 26.42 4.45
C SER A 17 -4.16 26.48 3.23
N PRO A 18 -4.57 27.16 2.14
CA PRO A 18 -3.75 27.27 0.94
C PRO A 18 -2.31 27.69 1.23
N GLY A 19 -1.36 26.89 0.76
CA GLY A 19 0.09 27.07 0.97
C GLY A 19 0.65 26.37 2.22
N ASN A 20 -0.18 25.90 3.16
CA ASN A 20 0.25 25.23 4.39
C ASN A 20 -0.69 24.10 4.79
N PHE A 21 -0.77 23.06 3.96
CA PHE A 21 -1.57 21.87 4.27
C PHE A 21 -0.76 20.86 5.08
N LYS A 22 -1.39 20.30 6.10
CA LYS A 22 -0.91 19.12 6.80
C LYS A 22 -1.84 17.96 6.47
N VAL A 23 -1.28 16.93 5.85
CA VAL A 23 -2.02 15.77 5.36
C VAL A 23 -1.61 14.54 6.17
N LYS A 24 -2.59 13.77 6.64
CA LYS A 24 -2.35 12.47 7.27
C LYS A 24 -2.69 11.38 6.26
N VAL A 25 -1.69 10.56 5.92
CA VAL A 25 -1.82 9.43 5.01
C VAL A 25 -1.53 8.16 5.79
N ARG A 26 -2.43 7.18 5.72
CA ARG A 26 -2.21 5.85 6.28
C ARG A 26 -1.72 4.93 5.19
N LYS A 27 -0.45 4.52 5.26
CA LYS A 27 0.07 3.41 4.46
C LYS A 27 -0.40 2.10 5.10
N ARG A 28 -1.22 1.33 4.39
CA ARG A 28 -1.73 0.04 4.88
C ARG A 28 -0.58 -0.97 4.96
N ALA A 29 -0.61 -1.83 5.97
CA ALA A 29 0.38 -2.90 6.10
C ALA A 29 0.18 -3.94 4.99
N ARG A 30 1.23 -4.21 4.22
CA ARG A 30 1.28 -5.34 3.27
C ARG A 30 1.65 -6.66 3.93
N SER A 31 1.93 -6.63 5.24
CA SER A 31 2.40 -7.77 6.03
C SER A 31 3.66 -8.44 5.47
N ILE A 32 4.50 -7.65 4.77
CA ILE A 32 5.80 -8.04 4.21
C ILE A 32 6.80 -6.90 4.39
N ILE A 33 8.09 -7.20 4.30
CA ILE A 33 9.15 -6.19 4.21
C ILE A 33 9.28 -5.81 2.73
N GLU A 34 8.73 -4.65 2.34
CA GLU A 34 8.64 -4.19 0.94
C GLU A 34 9.99 -4.20 0.22
N ASP A 35 11.04 -3.70 0.88
CA ASP A 35 12.40 -3.60 0.30
C ASP A 35 13.05 -4.97 0.03
N ARG A 36 12.54 -6.05 0.63
CA ARG A 36 13.03 -7.42 0.43
C ARG A 36 12.13 -8.24 -0.52
N CYS A 37 10.95 -7.73 -0.86
CA CYS A 37 10.03 -8.43 -1.74
C CYS A 37 10.47 -8.24 -3.20
N THR A 38 10.70 -9.35 -3.90
CA THR A 38 11.07 -9.34 -5.33
C THR A 38 9.87 -9.48 -6.26
N GLY A 39 8.67 -9.69 -5.73
CA GLY A 39 7.46 -9.95 -6.52
C GLY A 39 7.45 -11.33 -7.20
N CYS A 40 8.25 -12.29 -6.74
CA CYS A 40 8.39 -13.60 -7.39
C CYS A 40 7.16 -14.51 -7.33
N GLY A 41 6.18 -14.23 -6.46
CA GLY A 41 4.94 -15.02 -6.35
C GLY A 41 5.06 -16.33 -5.55
N ALA A 42 6.26 -16.75 -5.14
CA ALA A 42 6.48 -18.01 -4.43
C ALA A 42 5.70 -18.12 -3.09
N CYS A 43 5.42 -16.99 -2.42
CA CYS A 43 4.59 -16.96 -1.22
C CYS A 43 3.13 -17.32 -1.49
N VAL A 44 2.61 -17.04 -2.68
CA VAL A 44 1.23 -17.34 -3.09
C VAL A 44 1.11 -18.82 -3.45
N GLU A 45 2.07 -19.36 -4.21
CA GLU A 45 2.08 -20.77 -4.63
C GLU A 45 2.13 -21.74 -3.44
N ASN A 46 2.91 -21.40 -2.41
CA ASN A 46 3.09 -22.22 -1.21
C ASN A 46 2.05 -21.92 -0.12
N CYS A 47 1.09 -21.03 -0.38
CA CYS A 47 0.11 -20.65 0.63
C CYS A 47 -0.85 -21.84 0.90
N PRO A 48 -0.97 -22.33 2.16
CA PRO A 48 -1.86 -23.44 2.47
C PRO A 48 -3.34 -23.03 2.42
N VAL A 49 -3.63 -21.73 2.41
CA VAL A 49 -4.97 -21.18 2.23
C VAL A 49 -5.14 -20.75 0.77
N ARG A 50 -6.26 -21.14 0.17
CA ARG A 50 -6.63 -20.68 -1.17
C ARG A 50 -7.61 -19.53 -1.02
N PHE A 51 -7.23 -18.38 -1.56
CA PHE A 51 -8.16 -17.29 -1.81
C PHE A 51 -8.83 -17.56 -3.16
N GLU A 52 -10.15 -17.66 -3.17
CA GLU A 52 -10.91 -17.52 -4.40
C GLU A 52 -10.92 -16.03 -4.76
N ALA A 53 -10.25 -15.67 -5.87
CA ALA A 53 -10.43 -14.36 -6.43
C ALA A 53 -11.91 -14.24 -6.80
N HIS A 54 -12.62 -13.26 -6.23
CA HIS A 54 -13.95 -12.88 -6.67
C HIS A 54 -13.86 -12.47 -8.15
N THR A 55 -14.02 -13.46 -9.03
CA THR A 55 -14.22 -13.28 -10.45
C THR A 55 -15.73 -13.23 -10.61
N SER A 56 -16.30 -12.03 -10.45
CA SER A 56 -17.61 -11.72 -11.04
C SER A 56 -17.41 -11.28 -12.48
#